data_AF-A0A059X5F0-F1
#
_entry.id   AF-A0A059X5F0-F1
#
_cell.length_a   1.000
_cell.length_b   1.000
_cell.length_c   1.000
_cell.angle_alpha   90.00
_cell.angle_beta   90.00
_cell.angle_gamma   90.00
#
_symmetry.space_group_name_H-M   'P 1'
#
loop_
_entity.id
_entity.type
_entity.pdbx_description
1 polymer ?
#
loop_
_entity_poly.entity_id
_entity_poly.type
_entity_poly.pdbx_seq_one_letter_code
_entity_poly.pdbx_strand_id
1 'polypeptide(L)'
;MGALWQSEPNSTEAPSEHLEPSPLPKSPRQRRLWWRLLWLVLLLALIALGYAASEEMRTSRLQAREFSQFAATLSYSMQSGPSDAIRYPGDGPFDKRLGYSSLGEFLPRLLKRDYVINEQTRFSPALMDYVDHGFFVPYAEKIQAGLSITDCKGDALYQFHYPQHLYPDFASIPPVIVHSLLFIENRDLLDPDDPLNNPAVDWPRFAKAAYTQVAKYLALPGQSAGGSTLATQLEKYRHSPDGLTASGSEKI
;
A
#
# COMPACT_ATOMS: atom_id res chain seq x y z
N MET A 1 -53.76 -26.25 103.41
CA MET A 1 -52.35 -26.44 103.83
C MET A 1 -51.47 -26.33 102.60
N GLY A 2 -50.73 -25.21 102.48
CA GLY A 2 -49.55 -25.05 101.61
C GLY A 2 -49.75 -25.05 100.09
N ALA A 3 -50.13 -23.92 99.52
CA ALA A 3 -49.86 -23.59 98.11
C ALA A 3 -48.82 -22.46 98.09
N LEU A 4 -47.68 -22.70 97.44
CA LEU A 4 -46.69 -21.69 97.08
C LEU A 4 -46.19 -22.00 95.67
N TRP A 5 -46.72 -21.24 94.72
CA TRP A 5 -46.13 -21.00 93.42
C TRP A 5 -45.56 -19.59 93.45
N GLN A 6 -44.29 -19.44 93.09
CA GLN A 6 -43.74 -18.28 92.38
C GLN A 6 -42.23 -18.46 92.21
N SER A 7 -41.79 -18.39 90.95
CA SER A 7 -40.49 -17.81 90.62
C SER A 7 -40.64 -17.11 89.28
N GLU A 8 -40.41 -15.80 89.31
CA GLU A 8 -40.10 -14.87 88.23
C GLU A 8 -38.84 -14.10 88.70
N PRO A 9 -38.20 -13.21 87.92
CA PRO A 9 -38.41 -12.80 86.51
C PRO A 9 -37.09 -12.74 85.72
N ASN A 10 -37.11 -12.34 84.43
CA ASN A 10 -36.29 -11.19 84.00
C ASN A 10 -36.69 -10.62 82.62
N SER A 11 -37.00 -9.31 82.63
CA SER A 11 -36.63 -8.20 81.71
C SER A 11 -36.33 -8.43 80.23
N THR A 12 -36.45 -7.47 79.30
CA THR A 12 -37.08 -6.15 79.04
C THR A 12 -36.62 -5.82 77.58
N GLU A 13 -37.32 -4.93 76.85
CA GLU A 13 -36.90 -4.26 75.58
C GLU A 13 -37.10 -5.05 74.26
N ALA A 14 -37.33 -4.48 73.07
CA ALA A 14 -37.93 -3.25 72.51
C ALA A 14 -37.91 -3.46 70.95
N PRO A 15 -38.75 -2.78 70.13
CA PRO A 15 -38.84 -3.06 68.69
C PRO A 15 -37.60 -2.58 67.92
N SER A 16 -36.96 -3.45 67.13
CA SER A 16 -35.76 -3.09 66.34
C SER A 16 -36.06 -3.04 64.84
N GLU A 17 -35.67 -1.92 64.25
CA GLU A 17 -35.81 -1.51 62.85
C GLU A 17 -35.40 -2.58 61.83
N HIS A 18 -36.18 -2.69 60.76
CA HIS A 18 -35.75 -3.33 59.52
C HIS A 18 -34.65 -2.47 58.87
N LEU A 19 -33.39 -2.81 59.16
CA LEU A 19 -32.24 -2.35 58.36
C LEU A 19 -32.33 -2.99 56.97
N GLU A 20 -32.55 -2.18 55.94
CA GLU A 20 -32.31 -2.63 54.56
C GLU A 20 -30.84 -3.06 54.41
N PRO A 21 -30.57 -4.23 53.82
CA PRO A 21 -29.20 -4.69 53.66
C PRO A 21 -28.48 -3.82 52.63
N SER A 22 -27.45 -3.10 53.08
CA SER A 22 -26.48 -2.44 52.19
C SER A 22 -25.80 -3.49 51.28
N PRO A 23 -25.60 -3.21 49.97
CA PRO A 23 -25.04 -4.19 49.05
C PRO A 23 -23.60 -4.54 49.45
N LEU A 24 -23.35 -5.84 49.64
CA LEU A 24 -22.04 -6.37 50.00
C LEU A 24 -20.95 -5.97 49.00
N PRO A 25 -19.73 -5.58 49.45
CA PRO A 25 -18.64 -5.26 48.55
C PRO A 25 -18.16 -6.52 47.81
N LYS A 26 -18.11 -6.47 46.48
CA LYS A 26 -17.62 -7.55 45.61
C LYS A 26 -16.20 -7.96 46.01
N SER A 27 -16.00 -9.23 46.35
CA SER A 27 -14.73 -9.75 46.88
C SER A 27 -13.55 -9.60 45.89
N PRO A 28 -12.31 -9.40 46.38
CA PRO A 28 -11.12 -9.18 45.54
C PRO A 28 -10.77 -10.36 44.61
N ARG A 29 -11.33 -11.55 44.85
CA ARG A 29 -11.14 -12.75 44.00
C ARG A 29 -11.88 -12.65 42.67
N GLN A 30 -13.08 -12.06 42.63
CA GLN A 30 -13.84 -11.87 41.39
C GLN A 30 -13.16 -10.88 40.45
N ARG A 31 -12.56 -9.81 41.00
CA ARG A 31 -11.80 -8.83 40.22
C ARG A 31 -10.59 -9.48 39.55
N ARG A 32 -9.84 -10.35 40.25
CA ARG A 32 -8.70 -11.09 39.67
C ARG A 32 -9.10 -12.07 38.56
N LEU A 33 -10.24 -12.75 38.71
CA LEU A 33 -10.74 -13.66 37.67
C LEU A 33 -11.17 -12.88 36.41
N TRP A 34 -11.82 -11.73 36.59
CA TRP A 34 -12.23 -10.87 35.48
C TRP A 34 -11.03 -10.30 34.72
N TRP A 35 -9.98 -9.84 35.40
CA TRP A 35 -8.73 -9.44 34.75
C TRP A 35 -8.07 -10.60 33.99
N ARG A 36 -8.06 -11.82 34.54
CA ARG A 36 -7.55 -13.00 33.83
C ARG A 36 -8.35 -13.33 32.57
N LEU A 37 -9.69 -13.21 32.64
CA LEU A 37 -10.56 -13.37 31.47
C LEU A 37 -10.30 -12.28 30.43
N LEU A 38 -10.13 -11.01 30.84
CA LEU A 38 -9.76 -9.94 29.94
C LEU A 38 -8.41 -10.19 29.25
N TRP A 39 -7.40 -10.61 30.00
CA TRP A 39 -6.10 -10.97 29.43
C TRP A 39 -6.19 -12.16 28.48
N LEU A 40 -7.04 -13.14 28.78
CA LEU A 40 -7.28 -14.28 27.91
C LEU A 40 -8.02 -13.89 26.63
N VAL A 41 -9.05 -13.05 26.72
CA VAL A 41 -9.76 -12.48 25.55
C VAL A 41 -8.80 -11.65 24.71
N LEU A 42 -7.97 -10.82 25.33
CA LEU A 42 -6.96 -10.02 24.64
C LEU A 42 -5.94 -10.94 23.93
N LEU A 43 -5.46 -11.99 24.60
CA LEU A 43 -4.54 -12.95 24.00
C LEU A 43 -5.17 -13.66 22.79
N LEU A 44 -6.41 -14.12 22.91
CA LEU A 44 -7.14 -14.74 21.80
C LEU A 44 -7.37 -13.76 20.65
N ALA A 45 -7.70 -12.50 20.94
CA ALA A 45 -7.83 -11.46 19.93
C ALA A 45 -6.52 -11.20 19.20
N LEU A 46 -5.39 -11.17 19.91
CA LEU A 46 -4.06 -11.01 19.31
C LEU A 46 -3.69 -12.21 18.42
N ILE A 47 -3.99 -13.44 18.85
CA ILE A 47 -3.77 -14.64 18.03
C ILE A 47 -4.62 -14.59 16.76
N ALA A 48 -5.90 -14.25 16.88
CA ALA A 48 -6.79 -14.12 15.72
C ALA A 48 -6.32 -13.03 14.76
N LEU A 49 -5.88 -11.88 15.28
CA LEU A 49 -5.32 -10.79 14.48
C LEU A 49 -4.03 -11.21 13.77
N GLY A 50 -3.13 -11.92 14.47
CA GLY A 50 -1.89 -12.43 13.88
C GLY A 50 -2.15 -13.45 12.78
N TYR A 51 -3.15 -14.33 12.96
CA TYR A 51 -3.59 -15.26 11.92
C TYR A 51 -4.16 -14.53 10.70
N ALA A 52 -5.05 -13.56 10.91
CA ALA A 52 -5.62 -12.75 9.84
C ALA A 52 -4.55 -11.96 9.07
N ALA A 53 -3.58 -11.38 9.77
CA ALA A 53 -2.45 -10.70 9.16
C ALA A 53 -1.58 -11.65 8.33
N SER A 54 -1.27 -12.84 8.85
CA SER A 54 -0.54 -13.87 8.10
C SER A 54 -1.27 -14.29 6.82
N GLU A 55 -2.59 -14.47 6.89
CA GLU A 55 -3.39 -14.85 5.73
C GLU A 55 -3.41 -13.72 4.68
N GLU A 56 -3.52 -12.47 5.12
CA GLU A 56 -3.45 -11.30 4.24
C GLU A 56 -2.06 -11.13 3.61
N MET A 57 -0.99 -11.40 4.35
CA MET A 57 0.39 -11.35 3.82
C MET A 57 0.63 -12.41 2.74
N ARG A 58 -0.08 -13.54 2.77
CA ARG A 58 0.03 -14.63 1.78
C ARG A 58 -0.90 -14.45 0.60
N THR A 59 -2.10 -13.92 0.82
CA THR A 59 -3.16 -13.90 -0.20
C THR A 59 -3.43 -12.53 -0.79
N SER A 60 -2.94 -11.46 -0.14
CA SER A 60 -3.12 -10.06 -0.53
C SER A 60 -4.57 -9.68 -0.85
N ARG A 61 -5.56 -10.38 -0.27
CA ARG A 61 -6.97 -10.29 -0.69
C ARG A 61 -7.59 -8.95 -0.34
N LEU A 62 -7.38 -8.48 0.87
CA LEU A 62 -7.90 -7.19 1.32
C LEU A 62 -7.19 -6.05 0.58
N GLN A 63 -5.86 -6.10 0.49
CA GLN A 63 -5.07 -5.14 -0.28
C GLN A 63 -5.55 -5.06 -1.73
N ALA A 64 -5.67 -6.19 -2.42
CA ALA A 64 -6.10 -6.23 -3.80
C ALA A 64 -7.52 -5.67 -3.97
N ARG A 65 -8.45 -6.01 -3.07
CA ARG A 65 -9.82 -5.50 -3.12
C ARG A 65 -9.88 -3.99 -2.96
N GLU A 66 -9.28 -3.46 -1.90
CA GLU A 66 -9.37 -2.03 -1.58
C GLU A 66 -8.57 -1.19 -2.58
N PHE A 67 -7.36 -1.61 -2.94
CA PHE A 67 -6.55 -0.88 -3.92
C PHE A 67 -7.11 -0.97 -5.34
N SER A 68 -7.72 -2.09 -5.75
CA SER A 68 -8.37 -2.16 -7.07
C SER A 68 -9.58 -1.23 -7.14
N GLN A 69 -10.36 -1.13 -6.06
CA GLN A 69 -11.49 -0.20 -6.00
C GLN A 69 -11.02 1.25 -6.06
N PHE A 70 -9.98 1.59 -5.31
CA PHE A 70 -9.39 2.93 -5.37
C PHE A 70 -8.79 3.24 -6.75
N ALA A 71 -7.98 2.32 -7.30
CA ALA A 71 -7.37 2.47 -8.62
C ALA A 71 -8.40 2.64 -9.75
N ALA A 72 -9.57 1.99 -9.64
CA ALA A 72 -10.66 2.19 -10.60
C ALA A 72 -11.19 3.64 -10.64
N THR A 73 -11.00 4.42 -9.56
CA THR A 73 -11.34 5.85 -9.54
C THR A 73 -10.29 6.73 -10.19
N LEU A 74 -9.04 6.25 -10.27
CA LEU A 74 -7.88 6.93 -10.86
C LEU A 74 -7.89 6.81 -12.39
N SER A 75 -8.94 7.34 -13.01
CA SER A 75 -9.21 7.22 -14.44
C SER A 75 -8.90 8.51 -15.22
N TYR A 76 -8.85 8.37 -16.54
CA TYR A 76 -8.69 9.48 -17.46
C TYR A 76 -9.50 9.20 -18.75
N SER A 77 -9.86 10.27 -19.47
CA SER A 77 -10.61 10.17 -20.73
C SER A 77 -10.14 11.20 -21.73
N MET A 78 -10.17 10.86 -23.02
CA MET A 78 -9.94 11.83 -24.10
C MET A 78 -11.20 12.68 -24.27
N GLN A 79 -11.05 14.00 -24.31
CA GLN A 79 -12.16 14.92 -24.52
C GLN A 79 -11.77 15.99 -25.54
N SER A 80 -12.77 16.61 -26.16
CA SER A 80 -12.52 17.69 -27.12
C SER A 80 -11.94 18.93 -26.46
N GLY A 81 -11.07 19.60 -27.20
CA GLY A 81 -10.40 20.84 -26.81
C GLY A 81 -9.28 20.67 -25.78
N PRO A 82 -8.64 21.78 -25.40
CA PRO A 82 -7.60 21.78 -24.36
C PRO A 82 -8.16 21.44 -22.97
N SER A 83 -7.29 20.88 -22.14
CA SER A 83 -7.56 20.43 -20.78
C SER A 83 -6.63 21.10 -19.78
N ASP A 84 -7.22 21.59 -18.69
CA ASP A 84 -6.57 22.05 -17.47
C ASP A 84 -6.48 20.96 -16.39
N ALA A 85 -7.28 19.90 -16.54
CA ALA A 85 -7.30 18.71 -15.68
C ALA A 85 -6.28 17.68 -16.15
N ILE A 86 -5.01 18.08 -16.23
CA ILE A 86 -3.88 17.19 -16.56
C ILE A 86 -2.60 17.69 -15.87
N ARG A 87 -1.73 16.75 -15.54
CA ARG A 87 -0.35 17.00 -15.10
C ARG A 87 0.58 16.20 -15.99
N TYR A 88 1.62 16.85 -16.51
CA TYR A 88 2.63 16.17 -17.31
C TYR A 88 3.69 15.55 -16.41
N PRO A 89 4.20 14.35 -16.75
CA PRO A 89 5.23 13.68 -15.97
C PRO A 89 6.51 14.52 -15.80
N GLY A 90 7.24 14.23 -14.73
CA GLY A 90 8.45 14.96 -14.34
C GLY A 90 9.71 14.49 -15.07
N ASP A 91 10.84 14.63 -14.40
CA ASP A 91 12.19 14.44 -14.96
C ASP A 91 12.70 12.99 -14.98
N GLY A 92 11.78 12.03 -14.91
CA GLY A 92 12.07 10.61 -14.92
C GLY A 92 12.76 10.14 -16.21
N PRO A 93 13.73 9.21 -16.16
CA PRO A 93 14.39 8.67 -17.34
C PRO A 93 13.44 8.14 -18.41
N PHE A 94 12.34 7.47 -18.02
CA PHE A 94 11.33 6.97 -18.96
C PHE A 94 10.51 8.11 -19.56
N ASP A 95 10.06 9.04 -18.73
CA ASP A 95 9.27 10.20 -19.15
C ASP A 95 10.05 11.08 -20.13
N LYS A 96 11.33 11.33 -19.86
CA LYS A 96 12.25 12.03 -20.77
C LYS A 96 12.45 11.26 -22.06
N ARG A 97 12.70 9.95 -21.96
CA ARG A 97 12.97 9.08 -23.10
C ARG A 97 11.82 9.09 -24.11
N LEU A 98 10.57 9.15 -23.65
CA LEU A 98 9.39 9.20 -24.50
C LEU A 98 8.88 10.62 -24.78
N GLY A 99 9.57 11.63 -24.26
CA GLY A 99 9.25 13.05 -24.48
C GLY A 99 8.05 13.57 -23.68
N TYR A 100 7.54 12.80 -22.71
CA TYR A 100 6.42 13.21 -21.86
C TYR A 100 6.77 14.42 -20.99
N SER A 101 8.00 14.48 -20.48
CA SER A 101 8.50 15.61 -19.68
C SER A 101 8.48 16.94 -20.43
N SER A 102 8.55 16.90 -21.77
CA SER A 102 8.62 18.11 -22.61
C SER A 102 7.24 18.59 -23.08
N LEU A 103 6.14 17.89 -22.77
CA LEU A 103 4.80 18.25 -23.23
C LEU A 103 4.37 19.66 -22.77
N GLY A 104 4.76 20.04 -21.55
CA GLY A 104 4.52 21.38 -21.00
C GLY A 104 5.19 22.51 -21.80
N GLU A 105 6.27 22.21 -22.53
CA GLU A 105 6.96 23.17 -23.41
C GLU A 105 6.45 23.08 -24.86
N PHE A 106 6.25 21.85 -25.36
CA PHE A 106 5.86 21.61 -26.75
C PHE A 106 4.49 22.17 -27.07
N LEU A 107 3.50 21.97 -26.19
CA LEU A 107 2.13 22.41 -26.44
C LEU A 107 2.03 23.95 -26.58
N PRO A 108 2.56 24.78 -25.65
CA PRO A 108 2.59 26.23 -25.84
C PRO A 108 3.33 26.69 -27.10
N ARG A 109 4.41 25.99 -27.50
CA ARG A 109 5.17 26.31 -28.72
C ARG A 109 4.40 26.01 -30.01
N LEU A 110 3.58 24.97 -29.99
CA LEU A 110 2.69 24.60 -31.09
C LEU A 110 1.52 25.58 -31.20
N LEU A 111 0.88 25.93 -30.07
CA LEU A 111 -0.19 26.93 -30.03
C LEU A 111 0.27 28.29 -30.58
N LYS A 112 1.51 28.71 -30.27
CA LYS A 112 2.13 29.94 -30.83
C LYS A 112 2.39 29.90 -32.34
N ARG A 113 2.28 28.72 -32.97
CA ARG A 113 2.45 28.50 -34.42
C ARG A 113 1.12 28.12 -35.09
N ASP A 114 0.01 28.53 -34.48
CA ASP A 114 -1.35 28.34 -35.00
C ASP A 114 -1.80 26.86 -35.11
N TYR A 115 -1.10 25.94 -34.43
CA TYR A 115 -1.64 24.59 -34.21
C TYR A 115 -2.74 24.64 -33.15
N VAL A 116 -3.73 23.75 -33.29
CA VAL A 116 -4.87 23.65 -32.36
C VAL A 116 -4.86 22.31 -31.62
N ILE A 117 -5.26 22.34 -30.35
CA ILE A 117 -5.52 21.13 -29.57
C ILE A 117 -6.96 20.71 -29.85
N ASN A 118 -7.13 19.74 -30.74
CA ASN A 118 -8.46 19.21 -31.08
C ASN A 118 -9.06 18.38 -29.94
N GLU A 119 -8.22 17.55 -29.31
CA GLU A 119 -8.61 16.69 -28.19
C GLU A 119 -7.45 16.57 -27.21
N GLN A 120 -7.78 16.43 -25.93
CA GLN A 120 -6.80 16.25 -24.87
C GLN A 120 -7.38 15.42 -23.73
N THR A 121 -6.50 14.65 -23.09
CA THR A 121 -6.86 13.85 -21.93
C THR A 121 -7.27 14.73 -20.75
N ARG A 122 -8.32 14.32 -20.04
CA ARG A 122 -8.74 14.86 -18.74
C ARG A 122 -8.66 13.76 -17.69
N PHE A 123 -7.97 14.05 -16.60
CA PHE A 123 -7.92 13.20 -15.42
C PHE A 123 -9.21 13.32 -14.62
N SER A 124 -9.63 12.22 -13.98
CA SER A 124 -10.72 12.27 -13.01
C SER A 124 -10.33 13.15 -11.82
N PRO A 125 -11.30 13.70 -11.05
CA PRO A 125 -10.98 14.45 -9.84
C PRO A 125 -10.11 13.66 -8.85
N ALA A 126 -10.36 12.35 -8.72
CA ALA A 126 -9.55 11.47 -7.87
C ALA A 126 -8.10 11.34 -8.39
N LEU A 127 -7.92 11.25 -9.71
CA LEU A 127 -6.58 11.20 -10.30
C LEU A 127 -5.85 12.54 -10.18
N MET A 128 -6.57 13.66 -10.32
CA MET A 128 -5.99 14.98 -10.09
C MET A 128 -5.48 15.12 -8.65
N ASP A 129 -6.32 14.78 -7.66
CA ASP A 129 -5.94 14.80 -6.25
C ASP A 129 -4.74 13.89 -5.97
N TYR A 130 -4.75 12.68 -6.51
CA TYR A 130 -3.65 11.72 -6.39
C TYR A 130 -2.31 12.28 -6.91
N VAL A 131 -2.30 12.91 -8.08
CA VAL A 131 -1.06 13.46 -8.65
C VAL A 131 -0.63 14.74 -7.95
N ASP A 132 -1.58 15.58 -7.51
CA ASP A 132 -1.27 16.79 -6.74
C ASP A 132 -0.64 16.46 -5.36
N HIS A 133 -0.84 15.24 -4.84
CA HIS A 133 -0.10 14.70 -3.69
C HIS A 133 1.29 14.14 -4.03
N GLY A 134 1.74 14.25 -5.28
CA GLY A 134 3.09 13.85 -5.72
C GLY A 134 3.22 12.38 -6.13
N PHE A 135 2.13 11.65 -6.29
CA PHE A 135 2.17 10.26 -6.75
C PHE A 135 2.27 10.16 -8.29
N PHE A 136 2.90 9.08 -8.78
CA PHE A 136 3.04 8.80 -10.21
C PHE A 136 1.75 8.26 -10.81
N VAL A 137 1.34 8.81 -11.96
CA VAL A 137 0.07 8.48 -12.63
C VAL A 137 0.02 6.99 -13.01
N PRO A 138 -0.98 6.21 -12.59
CA PRO A 138 -1.07 4.78 -12.92
C PRO A 138 -1.76 4.58 -14.28
N TYR A 139 -1.00 4.72 -15.37
CA TYR A 139 -1.48 4.38 -16.72
C TYR A 139 -0.65 3.27 -17.35
N ALA A 140 -1.22 2.58 -18.34
CA ALA A 140 -0.49 1.58 -19.10
C ALA A 140 0.65 2.25 -19.89
N GLU A 141 1.89 1.97 -19.53
CA GLU A 141 3.03 2.59 -20.21
C GLU A 141 3.36 1.88 -21.52
N LYS A 142 3.72 2.69 -22.52
CA LYS A 142 4.22 2.18 -23.80
C LYS A 142 5.68 1.76 -23.63
N ILE A 143 5.97 0.47 -23.83
CA ILE A 143 7.35 -0.04 -23.81
C ILE A 143 8.16 0.34 -25.05
N GLN A 144 7.48 0.74 -26.14
CA GLN A 144 8.06 1.21 -27.37
C GLN A 144 7.19 2.34 -27.97
N ALA A 145 7.86 3.36 -28.50
CA ALA A 145 7.26 4.43 -29.28
C ALA A 145 7.91 4.47 -30.67
N GLY A 146 7.42 5.34 -31.55
CA GLY A 146 7.94 5.43 -32.91
C GLY A 146 7.17 6.37 -33.81
N LEU A 147 7.65 6.46 -35.06
CA LEU A 147 6.99 7.16 -36.15
C LEU A 147 6.82 6.17 -37.30
N SER A 148 5.57 5.93 -37.69
CA SER A 148 5.23 5.19 -38.91
C SER A 148 4.55 6.15 -39.88
N ILE A 149 5.07 6.24 -41.10
CA ILE A 149 4.49 7.00 -42.20
C ILE A 149 4.08 6.00 -43.25
N THR A 150 2.78 5.95 -43.55
CA THR A 150 2.21 5.10 -44.59
C THR A 150 1.72 5.94 -45.76
N ASP A 151 1.70 5.36 -46.95
CA ASP A 151 1.06 5.97 -48.12
C ASP A 151 -0.48 5.85 -48.05
N CYS A 152 -1.18 6.33 -49.09
CA CYS A 152 -2.64 6.27 -49.16
C CYS A 152 -3.20 4.84 -49.29
N LYS A 153 -2.38 3.84 -49.61
CA LYS A 153 -2.74 2.42 -49.66
C LYS A 153 -2.49 1.72 -48.33
N GLY A 154 -1.81 2.38 -47.40
CA GLY A 154 -1.37 1.82 -46.12
C GLY A 154 0.02 1.20 -46.17
N ASP A 155 0.74 1.31 -47.29
CA ASP A 155 2.10 0.78 -47.43
C ASP A 155 3.09 1.65 -46.64
N ALA A 156 3.98 1.02 -45.87
CA ALA A 156 4.95 1.73 -45.03
C ALA A 156 6.02 2.44 -45.89
N LEU A 157 6.05 3.77 -45.84
CA LEU A 157 7.08 4.62 -46.47
C LEU A 157 8.27 4.85 -45.53
N TYR A 158 8.00 4.95 -44.22
CA TYR A 158 9.02 5.13 -43.20
C TYR A 158 8.55 4.50 -41.89
N GLN A 159 9.47 3.84 -41.19
CA GLN A 159 9.19 3.30 -39.87
C GLN A 159 10.41 3.48 -38.97
N PHE A 160 10.19 4.13 -37.85
CA PHE A 160 11.18 4.30 -36.80
C PHE A 160 10.58 3.85 -35.49
N HIS A 161 11.33 3.04 -34.75
CA HIS A 161 10.93 2.63 -33.42
C HIS A 161 12.02 2.96 -32.40
N TYR A 162 11.57 3.28 -31.19
CA TYR A 162 12.41 3.62 -30.08
C TYR A 162 11.83 3.10 -28.75
N PRO A 163 12.61 2.37 -27.92
CA PRO A 163 13.97 1.92 -28.20
C PRO A 163 14.06 0.95 -29.39
N GLN A 164 15.20 0.95 -30.08
CA GLN A 164 15.44 0.07 -31.24
C GLN A 164 15.58 -1.40 -30.84
N HIS A 165 16.10 -1.65 -29.64
CA HIS A 165 16.24 -2.98 -29.08
C HIS A 165 15.27 -3.14 -27.92
N LEU A 166 14.35 -4.09 -28.05
CA LEU A 166 13.49 -4.56 -26.97
C LEU A 166 13.12 -6.02 -27.21
N TYR A 167 12.59 -6.63 -26.16
CA TYR A 167 11.82 -7.86 -26.25
C TYR A 167 10.35 -7.47 -26.48
N PRO A 168 9.69 -7.94 -27.55
CA PRO A 168 8.30 -7.55 -27.88
C PRO A 168 7.29 -7.95 -26.81
N ASP A 169 7.56 -9.04 -26.09
CA ASP A 169 6.74 -9.54 -25.00
C ASP A 169 7.59 -10.26 -23.95
N PHE A 170 6.98 -10.59 -22.82
CA PHE A 170 7.67 -11.27 -21.73
C PHE A 170 8.21 -12.66 -22.12
N ALA A 171 7.49 -13.41 -22.96
CA ALA A 171 7.87 -14.76 -23.37
C ALA A 171 9.10 -14.77 -24.30
N SER A 172 9.35 -13.66 -25.00
CA SER A 172 10.54 -13.48 -25.84
C SER A 172 11.82 -13.19 -25.06
N ILE A 173 11.75 -12.89 -23.76
CA ILE A 173 12.93 -12.66 -22.91
C ILE A 173 13.60 -14.01 -22.63
N PRO A 174 14.91 -14.19 -22.93
CA PRO A 174 15.62 -15.41 -22.60
C PRO A 174 15.49 -15.77 -21.11
N PRO A 175 15.10 -17.00 -20.75
CA PRO A 175 14.89 -17.39 -19.35
C PRO A 175 16.10 -17.15 -18.45
N VAL A 176 17.31 -17.28 -18.99
CA VAL A 176 18.55 -16.98 -18.25
C VAL A 176 18.62 -15.52 -17.79
N ILE A 177 18.10 -14.57 -18.56
CA ILE A 177 18.05 -13.15 -18.19
C ILE A 177 17.03 -12.95 -17.08
N VAL A 178 15.83 -13.51 -17.22
CA VAL A 178 14.76 -13.44 -16.21
C VAL A 178 15.25 -14.02 -14.89
N HIS A 179 15.75 -15.26 -14.89
CA HIS A 179 16.23 -15.94 -13.70
C HIS A 179 17.41 -15.22 -13.05
N SER A 180 18.34 -14.66 -13.83
CA SER A 180 19.46 -13.88 -13.29
C SER A 180 18.98 -12.60 -12.59
N LEU A 181 18.04 -11.87 -13.20
CA LEU A 181 17.48 -10.66 -12.61
C LEU A 181 16.69 -10.98 -11.33
N LEU A 182 15.83 -11.98 -11.35
CA LEU A 182 15.08 -12.40 -10.16
C LEU A 182 16.03 -12.85 -9.05
N PHE A 183 17.05 -13.65 -9.36
CA PHE A 183 18.02 -14.11 -8.37
C PHE A 183 18.74 -12.96 -7.65
N ILE A 184 19.08 -11.89 -8.37
CA ILE A 184 19.80 -10.74 -7.81
C ILE A 184 18.85 -9.77 -7.09
N GLU A 185 17.69 -9.47 -7.68
CA GLU A 185 16.84 -8.35 -7.25
C GLU A 185 15.55 -8.77 -6.53
N ASN A 186 14.89 -9.87 -6.91
CA ASN A 186 13.60 -10.26 -6.33
C ASN A 186 13.26 -11.74 -6.61
N ARG A 187 13.85 -12.67 -5.84
CA ARG A 187 13.87 -14.11 -6.16
C ARG A 187 12.48 -14.73 -6.28
N ASP A 188 11.58 -14.34 -5.39
CA ASP A 188 10.30 -15.02 -5.17
C ASP A 188 9.15 -14.28 -5.92
N LEU A 189 9.45 -13.33 -6.82
CA LEU A 189 8.46 -12.49 -7.50
C LEU A 189 7.55 -13.25 -8.48
N LEU A 190 8.11 -14.24 -9.18
CA LEU A 190 7.41 -15.03 -10.20
C LEU A 190 7.29 -16.50 -9.77
N ASP A 191 7.19 -16.74 -8.48
CA ASP A 191 7.05 -18.08 -7.92
C ASP A 191 5.65 -18.65 -8.26
N PRO A 192 5.55 -19.75 -9.03
CA PRO A 192 4.26 -20.34 -9.37
C PRO A 192 3.52 -20.92 -8.15
N ASP A 193 4.21 -21.20 -7.06
CA ASP A 193 3.60 -21.71 -5.82
C ASP A 193 2.94 -20.60 -4.99
N ASP A 194 3.23 -19.32 -5.29
CA ASP A 194 2.63 -18.16 -4.63
C ASP A 194 2.09 -17.10 -5.62
N PRO A 195 1.05 -17.43 -6.39
CA PRO A 195 0.52 -16.55 -7.44
C PRO A 195 -0.25 -15.33 -6.92
N LEU A 196 -0.55 -15.28 -5.62
CA LEU A 196 -1.32 -14.20 -4.99
C LEU A 196 -0.43 -13.20 -4.24
N ASN A 197 0.89 -13.39 -4.30
CA ASN A 197 1.83 -12.50 -3.65
C ASN A 197 1.76 -11.08 -4.23
N ASN A 198 1.92 -10.08 -3.36
CA ASN A 198 1.93 -8.69 -3.80
C ASN A 198 3.29 -8.34 -4.42
N PRO A 199 3.38 -8.04 -5.72
CA PRO A 199 4.66 -7.74 -6.36
C PRO A 199 5.34 -6.46 -5.85
N ALA A 200 4.57 -5.56 -5.23
CA ALA A 200 5.09 -4.31 -4.66
C ALA A 200 5.61 -4.48 -3.22
N VAL A 201 5.19 -5.52 -2.49
CA VAL A 201 5.53 -5.70 -1.07
C VAL A 201 6.06 -7.10 -0.81
N ASP A 202 7.35 -7.19 -0.53
CA ASP A 202 8.00 -8.41 -0.04
C ASP A 202 8.10 -8.34 1.49
N TRP A 203 7.22 -9.06 2.19
CA TRP A 203 7.14 -9.05 3.65
C TRP A 203 8.39 -9.59 4.36
N PRO A 204 8.96 -10.77 3.99
CA PRO A 204 10.24 -11.23 4.53
C PRO A 204 11.36 -10.20 4.37
N ARG A 205 11.46 -9.59 3.19
CA ARG A 205 12.47 -8.56 2.88
C ARG A 205 12.22 -7.27 3.65
N PHE A 206 10.97 -6.84 3.78
CA PHE A 206 10.59 -5.69 4.57
C PHE A 206 10.93 -5.90 6.06
N ALA A 207 10.57 -7.05 6.63
CA ALA A 207 10.88 -7.39 8.02
C ALA A 207 12.40 -7.43 8.26
N LYS A 208 13.16 -8.03 7.33
CA LYS A 208 14.62 -8.03 7.38
C LYS A 208 15.20 -6.62 7.29
N ALA A 209 14.70 -5.78 6.39
CA ALA A 209 15.14 -4.39 6.24
C ALA A 209 14.86 -3.59 7.52
N ALA A 210 13.65 -3.70 8.08
CA ALA A 210 13.26 -3.06 9.33
C ALA A 210 14.16 -3.51 10.50
N TYR A 211 14.40 -4.83 10.64
CA TYR A 211 15.33 -5.37 11.63
C TYR A 211 16.74 -4.81 11.46
N THR A 212 17.27 -4.76 10.23
CA THR A 212 18.61 -4.22 9.97
C THR A 212 18.69 -2.72 10.28
N GLN A 213 17.61 -1.95 10.10
CA GLN A 213 17.59 -0.53 10.44
C GLN A 213 17.61 -0.31 11.96
N VAL A 214 16.87 -1.12 12.73
CA VAL A 214 16.93 -1.14 14.20
C VAL A 214 18.31 -1.58 14.68
N ALA A 215 18.87 -2.63 14.08
CA ALA A 215 20.21 -3.12 14.41
C ALA A 215 21.29 -2.05 14.16
N LYS A 216 21.20 -1.31 13.04
CA LYS A 216 22.07 -0.15 12.74
C LYS A 216 21.92 0.97 13.76
N TYR A 217 20.69 1.31 14.16
CA TYR A 217 20.46 2.31 15.22
C TYR A 217 21.12 1.89 16.55
N LEU A 218 21.16 0.59 16.82
CA LEU A 218 21.82 0.00 17.98
C LEU A 218 23.32 -0.31 17.75
N ALA A 219 23.92 0.19 16.66
CA ALA A 219 25.32 0.00 16.28
C ALA A 219 25.77 -1.48 16.16
N LEU A 220 24.84 -2.39 15.86
CA LEU A 220 25.14 -3.80 15.62
C LEU A 220 25.71 -4.01 14.21
N PRO A 221 26.74 -4.86 14.04
CA PRO A 221 27.35 -5.12 12.74
C PRO A 221 26.38 -5.87 11.80
N GLY A 222 26.24 -5.41 10.55
CA GLY A 222 25.43 -6.06 9.53
C GLY A 222 25.37 -5.30 8.20
N GLN A 223 25.18 -6.03 7.09
CA GLN A 223 24.96 -5.42 5.78
C GLN A 223 23.49 -4.96 5.64
N SER A 224 23.29 -3.78 5.03
CA SER A 224 21.94 -3.28 4.72
C SER A 224 21.32 -4.14 3.64
N ALA A 225 20.18 -4.77 3.92
CA ALA A 225 19.37 -5.35 2.85
C ALA A 225 18.61 -4.21 2.16
N GLY A 226 18.78 -4.04 0.84
CA GLY A 226 17.88 -3.18 0.07
C GLY A 226 16.47 -3.76 0.13
N GLY A 227 15.47 -2.96 0.53
CA GLY A 227 14.10 -3.45 0.79
C GLY A 227 13.13 -3.36 -0.38
N SER A 228 13.51 -2.75 -1.50
CA SER A 228 12.61 -2.43 -2.61
C SER A 228 12.48 -3.60 -3.60
N THR A 229 11.24 -4.02 -3.89
CA THR A 229 10.94 -5.02 -4.94
C THR A 229 11.19 -4.46 -6.34
N LEU A 230 11.33 -5.34 -7.34
CA LEU A 230 11.49 -4.91 -8.74
C LEU A 230 10.36 -3.98 -9.21
N ALA A 231 9.12 -4.20 -8.77
CA ALA A 231 7.99 -3.32 -9.10
C ALA A 231 8.22 -1.89 -8.58
N THR A 232 8.63 -1.73 -7.32
CA THR A 232 8.92 -0.40 -6.76
C THR A 232 10.17 0.26 -7.37
N GLN A 233 11.16 -0.54 -7.79
CA GLN A 233 12.34 -0.04 -8.47
C GLN A 233 12.02 0.44 -9.89
N LEU A 234 11.14 -0.27 -10.60
CA LEU A 234 10.68 0.11 -11.94
C LEU A 234 9.99 1.47 -11.93
N GLU A 235 9.10 1.72 -10.96
CA GLU A 235 8.43 3.02 -10.83
C GLU A 235 9.39 4.17 -10.54
N LYS A 236 10.39 3.93 -9.67
CA LYS A 236 11.45 4.91 -9.42
C LYS A 236 12.24 5.21 -10.69
N TYR A 237 12.64 4.17 -11.43
CA TYR A 237 13.37 4.34 -12.68
C TYR A 237 12.57 5.11 -13.73
N ARG A 238 11.25 4.91 -13.76
CA ARG A 238 10.39 5.58 -14.74
C ARG A 238 10.23 7.06 -14.47
N HIS A 239 9.93 7.40 -13.22
CA HIS A 239 9.35 8.70 -12.89
C HIS A 239 10.17 9.55 -11.91
N SER A 240 11.11 8.98 -11.16
CA SER A 240 11.97 9.76 -10.26
C SER A 240 13.11 10.43 -11.03
N PRO A 241 13.54 11.65 -10.65
CA PRO A 241 14.73 12.29 -11.20
C PRO A 241 15.94 11.35 -11.17
N ASP A 242 16.66 11.26 -12.27
CA ASP A 242 17.82 10.35 -12.46
C ASP A 242 17.53 8.85 -12.22
N GLY A 243 16.26 8.45 -12.11
CA GLY A 243 15.85 7.09 -11.79
C GLY A 243 16.19 6.66 -10.37
N LEU A 244 16.51 7.60 -9.49
CA LEU A 244 16.92 7.37 -8.11
C LEU A 244 16.11 8.28 -7.17
N THR A 245 15.76 7.76 -6.00
CA THR A 245 15.37 8.63 -4.87
C THR A 245 16.66 9.20 -4.29
N ALA A 246 16.99 10.45 -4.61
CA ALA A 246 18.18 11.10 -4.09
C ALA A 246 18.04 11.33 -2.57
N SER A 247 18.71 10.46 -1.80
CA SER A 247 18.99 10.56 -0.35
C SER A 247 17.91 10.09 0.65
N GLY A 248 18.38 9.52 1.76
CA GLY A 248 17.57 8.93 2.83
C GLY A 248 16.99 9.91 3.84
N SER A 249 17.19 11.22 3.68
CA SER A 249 16.54 12.24 4.54
C SER A 249 15.06 12.47 4.20
N GLU A 250 14.58 11.93 3.08
CA GLU A 250 13.15 11.84 2.72
C GLU A 250 12.50 10.52 3.18
N LYS A 251 13.25 9.68 3.92
CA LYS A 251 12.76 8.42 4.53
C LYS A 251 12.36 8.59 6.01
N ILE A 252 12.12 9.81 6.48
CA ILE A 252 11.63 10.09 7.84
C ILE A 252 10.37 10.94 7.76
#